data_AF-A0A2D2C5F9-F1
#
_entry.id   AF-A0A2D2C5F9-F1
#
_cell.length_a   1.000
_cell.length_b   1.000
_cell.length_c   1.000
_cell.angle_alpha   90.00
_cell.angle_beta   90.00
_cell.angle_gamma   90.00
#
_symmetry.space_group_name_H-M   'P 1'
#
loop_
_entity.id
_entity.type
_entity.pdbx_description
1 polymer ?
#
loop_
_entity_poly.entity_id
_entity_poly.type
_entity_poly.pdbx_seq_one_letter_code
_entity_poly.pdbx_strand_id
1 'polypeptide(L)'
;MTEVGYPVWLAVLHVIAALALIVWSGLLRTIAGSSILVIQSIPVLMILFMSYYGLTLMGLEIPPLLAASASLAIYVSAYLAEIWRGAIQAVPYQQWEASSSLAMSRAQQYRHIILPQALRISLI
;
A
#
# COMPACT_ATOMS: atom_id res chain seq x y z
N MET A 1 -33.32 9.02 8.86
CA MET A 1 -32.83 8.20 7.72
C MET A 1 -32.22 9.13 6.68
N THR A 2 -31.20 9.90 7.08
CA THR A 2 -30.57 10.94 6.25
C THR A 2 -29.11 10.56 6.01
N GLU A 3 -28.85 10.22 4.75
CA GLU A 3 -27.60 10.41 4.02
C GLU A 3 -26.32 9.83 4.64
N VAL A 4 -26.08 8.55 4.36
CA VAL A 4 -24.74 7.92 4.38
C VAL A 4 -23.95 8.44 3.16
N GLY A 5 -23.81 9.76 3.08
CA GLY A 5 -23.13 10.49 2.03
C GLY A 5 -21.65 10.64 2.38
N TYR A 6 -20.90 9.60 2.01
CA TYR A 6 -19.43 9.53 1.92
C TYR A 6 -18.66 9.21 3.22
N PRO A 7 -17.52 8.50 3.10
CA PRO A 7 -16.68 8.50 1.90
C PRO A 7 -15.94 7.18 1.59
N VAL A 8 -16.41 6.48 0.56
CA VAL A 8 -15.55 5.64 -0.29
C VAL A 8 -14.28 6.42 -0.68
N TRP A 9 -14.38 7.74 -0.81
CA TRP A 9 -13.26 8.66 -1.01
C TRP A 9 -12.20 8.63 0.10
N LEU A 10 -12.50 8.43 1.39
CA LEU A 10 -11.46 8.30 2.42
C LEU A 10 -10.79 6.94 2.33
N ALA A 11 -11.53 5.85 2.06
CA ALA A 11 -10.90 4.54 1.83
C ALA A 11 -9.95 4.60 0.62
N VAL A 12 -10.37 5.27 -0.46
CA VAL A 12 -9.53 5.59 -1.62
C VAL A 12 -8.35 6.48 -1.22
N LEU A 13 -8.53 7.47 -0.34
CA LEU A 13 -7.47 8.33 0.18
C LEU A 13 -6.44 7.58 1.01
N HIS A 14 -6.85 6.59 1.80
CA HIS A 14 -5.96 5.74 2.60
C HIS A 14 -5.19 4.75 1.71
N VAL A 15 -5.84 4.20 0.68
CA VAL A 15 -5.17 3.37 -0.34
C VAL A 15 -4.17 4.21 -1.15
N ILE A 16 -4.54 5.45 -1.54
CA ILE A 16 -3.65 6.38 -2.22
C ILE A 16 -2.50 6.81 -1.31
N ALA A 17 -2.74 7.07 -0.03
CA ALA A 17 -1.69 7.38 0.94
C ALA A 17 -0.74 6.19 1.17
N ALA A 18 -1.26 4.97 1.22
CA ALA A 18 -0.46 3.75 1.29
C ALA A 18 0.39 3.54 0.02
N LEU A 19 -0.16 3.84 -1.17
CA LEU A 19 0.59 3.84 -2.42
C LEU A 19 1.60 5.00 -2.48
N ALA A 20 1.32 6.14 -1.84
CA ALA A 20 2.21 7.29 -1.74
C ALA A 20 3.36 7.10 -0.75
N LEU A 21 3.34 6.05 0.09
CA LEU A 21 4.51 5.67 0.89
C LEU A 21 5.62 5.01 0.06
N ILE A 22 5.38 4.78 -1.23
CA ILE A 22 6.40 4.46 -2.25
C ILE A 22 7.12 5.76 -2.66
N VAL A 23 7.65 6.55 -1.71
CA VAL A 23 8.32 7.83 -1.99
C VAL A 23 9.74 7.87 -1.43
N TRP A 24 10.68 7.77 -2.38
CA TRP A 24 12.06 8.26 -2.58
C TRP A 24 13.03 8.65 -1.43
N SER A 25 12.63 8.79 -0.16
CA SER A 25 13.58 9.14 0.92
C SER A 25 13.87 7.97 1.85
N GLY A 26 15.13 7.86 2.32
CA GLY A 26 15.58 6.73 3.15
C GLY A 26 14.81 6.59 4.46
N LEU A 27 14.44 7.71 5.10
CA LEU A 27 13.67 7.70 6.35
C LEU A 27 12.23 7.25 6.14
N LEU A 28 11.55 7.77 5.10
CA LEU A 28 10.19 7.34 4.77
C LEU A 28 10.13 5.85 4.44
N ARG A 29 11.16 5.33 3.75
CA ARG A 29 11.28 3.91 3.45
C ARG A 29 11.35 3.05 4.72
N THR A 30 12.14 3.47 5.71
CA THR A 30 12.24 2.74 6.99
C THR A 30 10.93 2.78 7.75
N ILE A 31 10.32 3.96 7.89
CA ILE A 31 9.04 4.13 8.59
C ILE A 31 7.95 3.28 7.91
N ALA A 32 7.82 3.38 6.59
CA ALA A 32 6.85 2.60 5.82
C ALA A 32 7.09 1.10 5.98
N GLY A 33 8.34 0.63 5.88
CA GLY A 33 8.69 -0.77 6.08
C GLY A 33 8.36 -1.28 7.47
N SER A 34 8.63 -0.49 8.52
CA SER A 34 8.25 -0.83 9.89
C SER A 34 6.74 -0.88 10.08
N SER A 35 5.98 0.08 9.54
CA SER A 35 4.52 0.08 9.62
C SER A 35 3.91 -1.13 8.91
N ILE A 36 4.43 -1.49 7.74
CA ILE A 36 4.01 -2.69 6.99
C ILE A 36 4.24 -3.95 7.84
N LEU A 37 5.44 -4.09 8.42
CA LEU A 37 5.79 -5.25 9.23
C LEU A 37 4.89 -5.38 10.47
N VAL A 38 4.58 -4.27 11.14
CA VAL A 38 3.64 -4.27 12.28
C VAL A 38 2.25 -4.72 11.83
N ILE A 39 1.72 -4.18 10.74
CA ILE A 39 0.38 -4.54 10.23
C ILE A 39 0.32 -6.03 9.87
N GLN A 40 1.33 -6.55 9.19
CA GLN A 40 1.39 -7.97 8.79
C GLN A 40 1.61 -8.92 9.98
N SER A 41 2.17 -8.43 11.08
CA SER A 41 2.38 -9.22 12.31
C SER A 41 1.09 -9.38 13.13
N ILE A 42 0.07 -8.55 12.88
CA ILE A 42 -1.21 -8.59 13.59
C ILE A 42 -2.20 -9.43 12.78
N PRO A 43 -2.87 -10.43 13.38
CA PRO A 43 -3.92 -11.17 12.70
C PRO A 43 -5.02 -10.22 12.19
N VAL A 44 -5.48 -10.39 10.94
CA VAL A 44 -6.51 -9.52 10.35
C VAL A 44 -7.77 -9.41 11.22
N LEU A 45 -8.14 -10.50 11.91
CA LEU A 45 -9.25 -10.52 12.85
C LEU A 45 -9.02 -9.53 14.00
N MET A 46 -7.81 -9.44 14.55
CA MET A 46 -7.49 -8.49 15.60
C MET A 46 -7.57 -7.04 15.09
N ILE A 47 -7.12 -6.76 13.87
CA ILE A 47 -7.22 -5.43 13.26
C ILE A 47 -8.70 -5.03 13.09
N LEU A 48 -9.54 -5.96 12.62
CA LEU A 48 -10.99 -5.77 12.51
C LEU A 48 -11.62 -5.45 13.87
N PHE A 49 -11.31 -6.25 14.89
CA PHE A 49 -11.81 -6.05 16.25
C PHE A 49 -11.36 -4.72 16.84
N MET A 50 -10.07 -4.39 16.76
CA MET A 50 -9.52 -3.12 17.26
C MET A 50 -10.11 -1.92 16.54
N SER A 51 -10.33 -2.01 15.24
CA SER A 51 -10.91 -0.92 14.46
C SER A 51 -12.36 -0.62 14.86
N TYR A 52 -13.15 -1.63 15.20
CA TYR A 52 -14.53 -1.41 15.65
C TYR A 52 -14.61 -1.09 17.15
N TYR A 53 -14.16 -2.01 18.00
CA TYR A 53 -14.29 -1.88 19.45
C TYR A 53 -13.32 -0.87 20.04
N GLY A 54 -12.08 -0.79 19.53
CA GLY A 54 -11.09 0.15 20.03
C GLY A 54 -11.50 1.61 19.81
N LEU A 55 -12.04 1.93 18.62
CA LEU A 55 -12.55 3.27 18.33
C LEU A 55 -13.81 3.60 19.14
N THR A 56 -14.70 2.61 19.33
CA THR A 56 -15.89 2.77 20.19
C THR A 56 -15.49 3.06 21.64
N LEU A 57 -14.46 2.41 22.18
CA LEU A 57 -13.94 2.68 23.54
C LEU A 57 -13.35 4.09 23.67
N MET A 58 -12.89 4.69 22.57
CA MET A 58 -12.43 6.07 22.52
C MET A 58 -13.58 7.09 22.34
N GLY A 59 -14.83 6.64 22.36
CA GLY A 59 -16.02 7.48 22.17
C GLY A 59 -16.38 7.75 20.71
N LEU A 60 -15.74 7.07 19.76
CA LEU A 60 -16.04 7.16 18.33
C LEU A 60 -16.94 6.01 17.92
N GLU A 61 -18.23 6.27 17.77
CA GLU A 61 -19.20 5.30 17.24
C GLU A 61 -19.12 5.30 15.71
N ILE A 62 -18.62 4.18 15.16
CA ILE A 62 -18.42 4.04 13.71
C ILE A 62 -19.28 2.89 13.20
N PRO A 63 -19.97 3.04 12.05
CA PRO A 63 -20.73 1.94 11.47
C PRO A 63 -19.86 0.69 11.25
N PRO A 64 -20.33 -0.52 11.61
CA PRO A 64 -19.53 -1.75 11.51
C PRO A 64 -18.95 -2.01 10.13
N LEU A 65 -19.72 -1.73 9.08
CA LEU A 65 -19.27 -1.89 7.68
C LEU A 65 -18.11 -0.95 7.35
N LEU A 66 -18.15 0.29 7.86
CA LEU A 66 -17.08 1.26 7.65
C LEU A 66 -15.81 0.82 8.37
N ALA A 67 -15.91 0.45 9.64
CA ALA A 67 -14.77 -0.06 10.42
C ALA A 67 -14.13 -1.31 9.76
N ALA A 68 -14.96 -2.25 9.31
CA ALA A 68 -14.49 -3.45 8.63
C ALA A 68 -13.80 -3.13 7.30
N SER A 69 -14.41 -2.30 6.44
CA SER A 69 -13.82 -1.93 5.14
C SER A 69 -12.50 -1.17 5.31
N ALA A 70 -12.39 -0.25 6.28
CA ALA A 70 -11.18 0.51 6.55
C ALA A 70 -10.05 -0.39 7.06
N SER A 71 -10.33 -1.24 8.04
CA SER A 71 -9.34 -2.19 8.59
C SER A 71 -8.82 -3.15 7.53
N LEU A 72 -9.69 -3.66 6.67
CA LEU A 72 -9.31 -4.54 5.58
C LEU A 72 -8.49 -3.81 4.51
N ALA A 73 -8.86 -2.57 4.16
CA ALA A 73 -8.09 -1.74 3.23
C ALA A 73 -6.66 -1.50 3.74
N ILE A 74 -6.51 -1.17 5.04
CA ILE A 74 -5.20 -0.99 5.68
C ILE A 74 -4.41 -2.30 5.60
N TYR A 75 -5.00 -3.42 6.02
CA TYR A 75 -4.35 -4.72 5.99
C TYR A 75 -3.88 -5.09 4.57
N VAL A 76 -4.77 -5.04 3.59
CA VAL A 76 -4.48 -5.36 2.19
C VAL A 76 -3.42 -4.43 1.61
N SER A 77 -3.44 -3.14 1.95
CA SER A 77 -2.45 -2.17 1.46
C SER A 77 -1.02 -2.53 1.87
N ALA A 78 -0.83 -3.07 3.08
CA ALA A 78 0.47 -3.50 3.57
C ALA A 78 1.01 -4.71 2.77
N TYR A 79 0.16 -5.67 2.43
CA TYR A 79 0.55 -6.78 1.55
C TYR A 79 0.81 -6.32 0.12
N LEU A 80 -0.04 -5.44 -0.42
CA LEU A 80 0.11 -4.91 -1.76
C LEU A 80 1.44 -4.16 -1.92
N ALA A 81 1.85 -3.37 -0.91
CA ALA A 81 3.13 -2.69 -0.91
C ALA A 81 4.32 -3.67 -1.02
N GLU A 82 4.30 -4.79 -0.27
CA GLU A 82 5.34 -5.82 -0.35
C GLU A 82 5.32 -6.58 -1.68
N ILE A 83 4.15 -6.86 -2.24
CA ILE A 83 4.01 -7.48 -3.56
C ILE A 83 4.65 -6.59 -4.62
N TRP A 84 4.32 -5.28 -4.64
CA TRP A 84 4.91 -4.34 -5.57
C TRP A 84 6.43 -4.18 -5.39
N ARG A 85 6.89 -4.10 -4.14
CA ARG A 85 8.32 -4.05 -3.82
C ARG A 85 9.04 -5.30 -4.34
N GLY A 86 8.48 -6.47 -4.09
CA GLY A 86 9.01 -7.75 -4.56
C GLY A 86 9.02 -7.84 -6.08
N ALA A 87 7.94 -7.42 -6.75
CA ALA A 87 7.83 -7.43 -8.20
C ALA A 87 8.84 -6.51 -8.89
N ILE A 88 9.09 -5.31 -8.35
CA ILE A 88 10.14 -4.41 -8.85
C ILE A 88 11.53 -5.01 -8.65
N GLN A 89 11.79 -5.65 -7.50
CA GLN A 89 13.06 -6.32 -7.21
C GLN A 89 13.30 -7.56 -8.07
N ALA A 90 12.23 -8.22 -8.49
CA ALA A 90 12.29 -9.39 -9.37
C ALA A 90 12.59 -9.03 -10.83
N VAL A 91 12.50 -7.75 -11.23
CA VAL A 91 12.89 -7.33 -12.58
C VAL A 91 14.40 -7.58 -12.76
N PRO A 92 14.82 -8.33 -13.79
CA PRO A 92 16.24 -8.67 -13.99
C PRO A 92 17.14 -7.44 -14.00
N TYR A 93 18.25 -7.51 -13.28
CA TYR A 93 19.20 -6.40 -13.16
C TYR A 93 19.73 -5.92 -14.53
N GLN A 94 19.81 -6.82 -15.52
CA GLN A 94 20.23 -6.52 -16.89
C GLN A 94 19.32 -5.49 -17.59
N GLN A 95 18.03 -5.42 -17.23
CA GLN A 95 17.10 -4.42 -17.76
C GLN A 95 17.45 -3.00 -17.26
N TRP A 96 17.93 -2.90 -16.02
CA TRP A 96 18.41 -1.65 -15.45
C TRP A 96 19.69 -1.18 -16.14
N GLU A 97 20.64 -2.09 -16.35
CA GLU A 97 21.91 -1.76 -17.04
C GLU A 97 21.69 -1.41 -18.52
N ALA A 98 20.84 -2.16 -19.23
CA ALA A 98 20.51 -1.92 -20.62
C ALA A 98 19.84 -0.55 -20.81
N SER A 99 18.87 -0.22 -19.96
CA SER A 99 18.20 1.08 -20.02
C SER A 99 19.12 2.24 -19.63
N SER A 100 20.03 2.04 -18.67
CA SER A 100 21.06 3.02 -18.34
C SER A 100 22.05 3.25 -19.49
N SER A 101 22.40 2.19 -20.23
CA SER A 101 23.28 2.26 -21.41
C SER A 101 22.67 3.06 -22.56
N LEU A 102 21.34 3.16 -22.60
CA LEU A 102 20.58 4.00 -23.54
C LEU A 102 20.39 5.45 -23.04
N ALA A 103 21.16 5.87 -22.04
CA ALA A 103 21.09 7.19 -21.41
C ALA A 103 19.68 7.58 -20.88
N MET A 104 18.85 6.58 -20.53
CA MET A 104 17.55 6.84 -19.94
C MET A 104 17.69 7.35 -18.50
N SER A 105 17.03 8.46 -18.19
CA SER A 105 16.87 8.93 -16.81
C SER A 105 16.14 7.89 -15.95
N ARG A 106 16.33 7.92 -14.62
CA ARG A 106 15.62 7.00 -13.70
C ARG A 106 14.11 6.97 -13.91
N ALA A 107 13.49 8.13 -14.14
CA ALA A 107 12.06 8.21 -14.42
C ALA A 107 11.67 7.49 -15.74
N GLN A 108 12.48 7.63 -16.79
CA GLN A 108 12.27 6.91 -18.05
C GLN A 108 12.47 5.40 -17.88
N GLN A 109 13.50 4.97 -17.14
CA GLN A 109 13.74 3.55 -16.86
C GLN A 109 12.53 2.93 -16.16
N TYR A 110 12.04 3.58 -15.09
CA TYR A 110 10.84 3.14 -14.38
C TYR A 110 9.62 3.09 -15.30
N ARG A 111 9.31 4.18 -16.00
CA ARG A 111 8.10 4.30 -16.82
C ARG A 111 8.05 3.32 -17.99
N HIS A 112 9.17 3.14 -18.70
CA HIS A 112 9.16 2.44 -19.99
C HIS A 112 9.63 0.99 -19.89
N ILE A 113 10.45 0.63 -18.90
CA ILE A 113 11.08 -0.69 -18.83
C ILE A 113 10.65 -1.43 -17.56
N ILE A 114 10.88 -0.84 -16.39
CA ILE A 114 10.77 -1.56 -15.11
C ILE A 114 9.32 -1.74 -14.68
N LEU A 115 8.51 -0.67 -14.62
CA LEU A 115 7.13 -0.76 -14.14
C LEU A 115 6.23 -1.68 -14.99
N PRO A 116 6.29 -1.66 -16.34
CA PRO A 116 5.53 -2.61 -17.16
C PRO A 116 5.90 -4.08 -16.91
N GLN A 117 7.17 -4.37 -16.61
CA GLN A 117 7.63 -5.72 -16.27
C GLN A 117 7.21 -6.11 -14.85
N ALA A 118 7.44 -5.24 -13.86
CA ALA A 118 7.02 -5.44 -12.48
C ALA A 118 5.51 -5.66 -12.38
N LEU A 119 4.71 -4.93 -13.14
CA LEU A 119 3.26 -5.14 -13.25
C LEU A 119 2.93 -6.58 -13.63
N ARG A 120 3.58 -7.13 -14.66
CA ARG A 120 3.37 -8.52 -15.08
C ARG A 120 3.79 -9.51 -14.00
N ILE A 121 4.92 -9.26 -13.33
CA ILE A 121 5.41 -10.12 -12.25
C ILE A 121 4.44 -10.11 -11.06
N SER A 122 3.85 -8.97 -10.72
CA SER A 122 2.93 -8.85 -9.57
C SER A 122 1.60 -9.60 -9.73
N LEU A 123 1.25 -9.99 -10.96
CA LEU A 123 -0.02 -10.65 -11.30
C LEU A 123 0.10 -12.19 -11.38
N ILE A 124 1.32 -12.73 -11.31
CA ILE A 124 1.64 -14.16 -11.42
C ILE A 124 1.92 -14.71 -10.03
#